data_AF-A0A4Q1IMT2-F1
#
_entry.id   AF-A0A4Q1IMT2-F1
#
_cell.length_a   1.000
_cell.length_b   1.000
_cell.length_c   1.000
_cell.angle_alpha   90.00
_cell.angle_beta   90.00
_cell.angle_gamma   90.00
#
_symmetry.space_group_name_H-M   'P 1'
#
loop_
_entity.id
_entity.type
_entity.pdbx_description
1 polymer ?
#
loop_
_entity_poly.entity_id
_entity_poly.type
_entity_poly.pdbx_seq_one_letter_code
_entity_poly.pdbx_strand_id
1 'polypeptide(L)'
;MGKLSAILLSFTILFQSFGIEFNDIAKFPTLIKHISCHIEEGDNLASFMDLHYGSRVEIHKNKHNQHKQLPFKHQCCDSHFHPVYVLNFSNLEIMSSTKIFEDRNFHYLKTFINSYTTRFFQPPQK
;
A
#
# COMPACT_ATOMS: atom_id res chain seq x y z
N MET A 1 -26.07 3.25 2.30
CA MET A 1 -25.03 3.20 3.36
C MET A 1 -23.61 2.98 2.80
N GLY A 2 -23.40 2.18 1.75
CA GLY A 2 -22.04 1.93 1.22
C GLY A 2 -21.26 3.14 0.70
N LYS A 3 -21.92 4.13 0.07
CA LYS A 3 -21.23 5.31 -0.50
C LYS A 3 -20.55 6.18 0.57
N LEU A 4 -21.25 6.49 1.66
CA LEU A 4 -20.72 7.29 2.76
C LEU A 4 -19.58 6.54 3.48
N SER A 5 -19.74 5.23 3.67
CA SER A 5 -18.69 4.38 4.25
C SER A 5 -17.43 4.35 3.37
N ALA A 6 -17.59 4.27 2.05
CA ALA A 6 -16.46 4.30 1.12
C ALA A 6 -15.74 5.66 1.16
N ILE A 7 -16.47 6.77 1.24
CA ILE A 7 -15.88 8.11 1.36
C ILE A 7 -15.08 8.22 2.67
N LEU A 8 -15.65 7.82 3.80
CA LEU A 8 -14.98 7.86 5.10
C LEU A 8 -13.73 6.98 5.12
N LEU A 9 -13.81 5.78 4.54
CA LEU A 9 -12.68 4.87 4.43
C LEU A 9 -11.57 5.47 3.55
N SER A 10 -11.91 6.04 2.40
CA SER A 10 -10.94 6.68 1.50
C SER A 10 -10.20 7.83 2.19
N PHE A 11 -10.91 8.69 2.93
CA PHE A 11 -10.27 9.76 3.70
C PHE A 11 -9.39 9.20 4.82
N THR A 12 -9.85 8.15 5.51
CA THR A 12 -9.07 7.51 6.57
C THR A 12 -7.75 6.95 6.03
N ILE A 13 -7.78 6.24 4.90
CA ILE A 13 -6.59 5.72 4.22
C ILE A 13 -5.68 6.87 3.76
N LEU A 14 -6.26 7.95 3.21
CA LEU A 14 -5.51 9.12 2.77
C LEU A 14 -4.75 9.79 3.94
N PHE A 15 -5.43 10.04 5.06
CA PHE A 15 -4.80 10.66 6.23
C PHE A 15 -3.70 9.78 6.82
N GLN A 16 -3.91 8.46 6.86
CA GLN A 16 -2.87 7.51 7.27
C GLN A 16 -1.67 7.51 6.30
N SER A 17 -1.90 7.63 5.00
CA SER A 17 -0.82 7.69 4.00
C SER A 17 0.08 8.92 4.13
N PHE A 18 -0.46 10.01 4.68
CA PHE A 18 0.30 11.22 5.01
C PHE A 18 0.97 11.16 6.39
N GLY A 19 0.76 10.07 7.15
CA GLY A 19 1.27 9.94 8.51
C GLY A 19 0.61 10.90 9.50
N ILE A 20 -0.64 11.31 9.27
CA ILE A 20 -1.35 12.24 10.16
C ILE A 20 -1.96 11.44 11.31
N GLU A 21 -1.51 11.72 12.53
CA GLU A 21 -2.04 11.11 13.74
C GLU A 21 -3.10 12.00 14.40
N PHE A 22 -3.98 11.42 15.22
CA PHE A 22 -4.94 12.20 16.01
C PHE A 22 -4.27 13.24 16.93
N ASN A 23 -3.06 12.95 17.44
CA ASN A 23 -2.28 13.87 18.25
C ASN A 23 -1.78 15.10 17.45
N ASP A 24 -1.63 14.98 16.12
CA ASP A 24 -1.26 16.10 15.28
C ASP A 24 -2.40 17.11 15.16
N ILE A 25 -3.65 16.65 15.10
CA ILE A 25 -4.84 17.50 15.04
C ILE A 25 -4.88 18.46 16.24
N ALA A 26 -4.54 17.96 17.44
CA ALA A 26 -4.49 18.77 18.66
C ALA A 26 -3.43 19.88 18.61
N LYS A 27 -2.41 19.74 17.76
CA LYS A 27 -1.29 20.69 17.60
C LYS A 27 -1.51 21.70 16.46
N PHE A 28 -2.57 21.56 15.67
CA PHE A 28 -2.86 22.50 14.57
C PHE A 28 -3.00 23.96 15.01
N PRO A 29 -3.64 24.30 16.15
CA PRO A 29 -3.67 25.68 16.61
C PRO A 29 -2.28 26.28 16.82
N THR A 30 -1.34 25.49 17.37
CA THR A 30 0.06 25.89 17.55
C THR A 30 0.76 26.08 16.21
N LEU A 31 0.52 25.19 15.24
CA LEU A 31 1.06 25.31 13.89
C LEU A 31 0.61 26.61 13.21
N ILE A 32 -0.70 26.91 13.24
CA ILE A 32 -1.25 28.12 12.63
C ILE A 32 -0.66 29.37 13.29
N LYS A 33 -0.57 29.40 14.62
CA LYS A 33 0.04 30.51 15.33
C LYS A 33 1.51 30.70 14.96
N HIS A 34 2.28 29.62 14.85
CA HIS A 34 3.70 29.67 14.48
C HIS A 34 3.88 30.17 13.04
N ILE A 35 3.04 29.72 12.10
CA ILE A 35 3.01 30.22 10.72
C ILE A 35 2.72 31.73 10.71
N SER A 36 1.73 32.19 11.47
CA SER A 36 1.40 33.62 11.56
C SER A 36 2.57 34.46 12.04
N CYS A 37 3.30 34.02 13.07
CA CYS A 37 4.49 34.74 13.56
C CYS A 37 5.57 34.84 12.47
N HIS A 38 5.86 33.75 11.76
CA HIS A 38 6.83 33.78 10.65
C HIS A 38 6.39 34.71 9.51
N ILE A 39 5.09 34.74 9.17
CA ILE A 39 4.56 35.66 8.15
C ILE A 39 4.70 37.12 8.61
N GLU A 40 4.44 37.41 9.89
CA GLU A 40 4.64 38.75 10.48
C GLU A 40 6.12 39.17 10.49
N GLU A 41 7.04 38.21 10.66
CA GLU A 41 8.49 38.42 10.58
C GLU A 41 9.01 38.58 9.14
N GLY A 42 8.15 38.38 8.14
CA GLY A 42 8.46 38.56 6.72
C GLY A 42 8.82 37.27 5.97
N ASP A 43 8.72 36.10 6.61
CA ASP A 43 8.84 34.82 5.92
C ASP A 43 7.57 34.53 5.10
N ASN A 44 7.73 33.69 4.07
CA ASN A 44 6.59 33.13 3.35
C ASN A 44 6.35 31.67 3.77
N LEU A 45 5.19 31.13 3.40
CA LEU A 45 4.80 29.77 3.76
C LEU A 45 5.81 28.71 3.25
N ALA A 46 6.40 28.91 2.06
CA ALA A 46 7.38 27.97 1.52
C ALA A 46 8.68 27.96 2.35
N SER A 47 9.18 29.13 2.74
CA SER A 47 10.32 29.28 3.65
C SER A 47 10.04 28.62 5.00
N PHE A 48 8.86 28.83 5.56
CA PHE A 48 8.42 28.16 6.78
C PHE A 48 8.47 26.63 6.64
N MET A 49 7.91 26.09 5.55
CA MET A 49 7.89 24.66 5.30
C MET A 49 9.30 24.08 5.14
N ASP A 50 10.22 24.78 4.46
CA ASP A 50 11.61 24.31 4.32
C ASP A 50 12.39 24.35 5.66
N LEU A 51 12.16 25.39 6.48
CA LEU A 51 12.76 25.56 7.81
C LEU A 51 12.24 24.54 8.83
N HIS A 52 10.96 24.18 8.78
CA HIS A 52 10.33 23.34 9.79
C HIS A 52 10.06 21.90 9.33
N TYR A 53 9.97 21.62 8.04
CA TYR A 53 9.64 20.27 7.52
C TYR A 53 10.50 19.82 6.34
N GLY A 54 11.40 20.68 5.85
CA GLY A 54 12.21 20.42 4.67
C GLY A 54 13.70 20.26 4.97
N SER A 55 14.52 20.80 4.09
CA SER A 55 15.98 20.57 4.08
C SER A 55 16.71 21.34 5.18
N ARG A 56 16.11 22.41 5.72
CA ARG A 56 16.75 23.33 6.67
C ARG A 56 16.37 23.09 8.12
N VAL A 57 15.70 21.97 8.41
CA VAL A 57 15.25 21.62 9.77
C VAL A 57 16.38 21.65 10.78
N GLU A 58 17.52 21.02 10.49
CA GLU A 58 18.65 20.95 11.45
C GLU A 58 19.26 22.33 11.75
N ILE A 59 19.21 23.26 10.79
CA ILE A 59 19.74 24.62 10.95
C ILE A 59 18.79 25.46 11.83
N HIS A 60 17.48 25.20 11.76
CA HIS A 60 16.47 25.98 12.46
C HIS A 60 16.02 25.36 13.80
N LYS A 61 16.29 24.07 14.02
CA LYS A 61 15.79 23.25 15.15
C LYS A 61 15.96 23.91 16.53
N ASN A 62 17.08 24.58 16.77
CA ASN A 62 17.43 25.14 18.08
C ASN A 62 17.02 26.61 18.29
N LYS A 63 16.39 27.26 17.30
CA LYS A 63 16.00 28.68 17.43
C LYS A 63 14.80 28.92 18.36
N HIS A 64 13.85 27.98 18.41
CA HIS A 64 12.65 28.11 19.24
C HIS A 64 12.31 26.82 19.99
N ASN A 65 11.98 26.94 21.28
CA ASN A 65 11.57 25.81 22.12
C ASN A 65 10.22 25.21 21.71
N GLN A 66 9.39 25.98 21.00
CA GLN A 66 8.04 25.59 20.57
C GLN A 66 8.05 24.59 19.40
N HIS A 67 9.19 24.33 18.75
CA HIS A 67 9.29 23.37 17.64
C HIS A 67 8.86 21.95 18.02
N LYS A 68 9.03 21.56 19.29
CA LYS A 68 8.59 20.25 19.80
C LYS A 68 7.07 20.09 19.85
N GLN A 69 6.33 21.20 19.85
CA GLN A 69 4.87 21.23 19.91
C GLN A 69 4.23 21.32 18.52
N LEU A 70 5.02 21.39 17.45
CA LEU A 70 4.51 21.32 16.09
C LEU A 70 4.03 19.89 15.74
N PRO A 71 2.99 19.76 14.91
CA PRO A 71 2.53 18.46 14.41
C PRO A 71 3.57 17.85 13.46
N PHE A 72 3.44 16.54 13.19
CA PHE A 72 4.24 15.77 12.22
C PHE A 72 5.73 15.69 12.59
N LYS A 73 6.03 15.79 13.89
CA LYS A 73 7.39 15.65 14.46
C LYS A 73 7.63 14.30 15.13
N HIS A 74 6.64 13.42 15.09
CA HIS A 74 6.81 12.03 15.51
C HIS A 74 7.71 11.31 14.50
N GLN A 75 8.56 10.41 15.00
CA GLN A 75 9.24 9.48 14.13
C GLN A 75 8.16 8.57 13.57
N CYS A 76 8.04 8.51 12.24
CA CYS A 76 7.20 7.54 11.53
C CYS A 76 7.80 6.12 11.67
N CYS A 77 8.11 5.70 12.89
CA CYS A 77 8.64 4.37 13.21
C CYS A 77 7.52 3.34 13.37
N ASP A 78 6.25 3.75 13.40
CA ASP A 78 5.10 2.84 13.51
C ASP A 78 4.42 2.54 12.16
N SER A 79 4.93 3.12 11.05
CA SER A 79 4.60 2.74 9.66
C SER A 79 5.06 1.32 9.29
N HIS A 80 5.82 0.65 10.17
CA HIS A 80 6.13 -0.77 10.04
C HIS A 80 4.97 -1.71 10.40
N PHE A 81 3.74 -1.21 10.59
CA PHE A 81 2.58 -2.10 10.54
C PHE A 81 2.33 -2.52 9.07
N HIS A 82 3.18 -3.41 8.56
CA HIS A 82 2.81 -4.26 7.43
C HIS A 82 1.80 -5.28 7.99
N PRO A 83 0.49 -5.18 7.69
CA PRO A 83 -0.39 -6.31 7.93
C PRO A 83 0.11 -7.46 7.05
N VAL A 84 0.83 -8.40 7.65
CA VAL A 84 1.19 -9.66 6.98
C VAL A 84 -0.08 -10.48 6.91
N TYR A 85 -0.74 -10.45 5.75
CA TYR A 85 -1.86 -11.34 5.47
C TYR A 85 -1.32 -12.74 5.19
N VAL A 86 -1.44 -13.64 6.16
CA VAL A 86 -1.28 -15.07 5.91
C VAL A 86 -2.59 -15.57 5.32
N LEU A 87 -2.61 -15.77 3.99
CA LEU A 87 -3.70 -16.50 3.34
C LEU A 87 -3.62 -17.96 3.79
N ASN A 88 -4.41 -18.32 4.79
CA ASN A 88 -4.65 -19.71 5.13
C ASN A 88 -5.58 -20.28 4.05
N PHE A 89 -4.98 -20.88 3.02
CA PHE A 89 -5.69 -21.78 2.12
C PHE A 89 -5.99 -23.04 2.93
N SER A 90 -7.01 -22.98 3.80
CA SER A 90 -7.65 -24.22 4.24
C SER A 90 -8.06 -24.96 2.97
N ASN A 91 -7.76 -26.26 2.91
CA ASN A 91 -8.08 -27.13 1.77
C ASN A 91 -9.57 -27.02 1.48
N LEU A 92 -9.92 -26.10 0.59
CA LEU A 92 -11.29 -25.87 0.18
C LEU A 92 -11.57 -27.03 -0.76
N GLU A 93 -12.14 -28.09 -0.21
CA GLU A 93 -12.65 -29.21 -1.00
C GLU A 93 -13.78 -28.66 -1.87
N ILE A 94 -13.40 -28.17 -3.05
CA ILE A 94 -14.32 -27.86 -4.11
C ILE A 94 -14.88 -29.22 -4.53
N MET A 95 -16.07 -29.56 -4.03
CA MET A 95 -16.89 -30.63 -4.59
C MET A 95 -17.27 -30.21 -6.01
N SER A 96 -16.37 -30.49 -6.94
CA SER A 96 -16.63 -30.49 -8.36
C SER A 96 -17.60 -31.64 -8.62
N SER A 97 -18.89 -31.35 -8.71
CA SER A 97 -19.80 -32.27 -9.36
C SER A 97 -19.48 -32.20 -10.86
N THR A 98 -18.55 -33.05 -11.30
CA THR A 98 -18.37 -33.31 -12.72
C THR A 98 -19.69 -33.89 -13.22
N LYS A 99 -20.54 -33.06 -13.84
CA LYS A 99 -21.61 -33.56 -14.70
C LYS A 99 -20.93 -34.27 -15.86
N ILE A 100 -20.88 -35.59 -15.77
CA ILE A 100 -20.51 -36.43 -16.91
C ILE A 100 -21.66 -36.27 -17.90
N PHE A 101 -21.43 -35.53 -18.97
CA PHE A 101 -22.34 -35.51 -20.11
C PHE A 101 -22.27 -36.89 -20.78
N GLU A 102 -23.35 -37.67 -20.69
CA GLU A 102 -23.42 -39.02 -21.25
C GLU A 102 -23.66 -39.06 -22.76
N ASP A 103 -23.93 -37.93 -23.41
CA ASP A 103 -24.15 -37.86 -24.85
C ASP A 103 -22.81 -37.81 -25.62
N ARG A 104 -22.07 -38.92 -25.60
CA ARG A 104 -20.89 -39.09 -26.46
C ARG A 104 -21.34 -39.47 -27.87
N ASN A 105 -21.57 -38.47 -28.72
CA ASN A 105 -21.74 -38.66 -30.18
C ASN A 105 -20.41 -38.95 -30.92
N PHE A 106 -19.35 -39.30 -30.19
CA PHE A 106 -18.04 -39.61 -30.73
C PHE A 106 -17.44 -40.80 -29.98
N HIS A 107 -16.71 -41.64 -30.71
CA HIS A 107 -15.95 -42.75 -30.16
C HIS A 107 -14.47 -42.54 -30.50
N TYR A 108 -13.59 -42.67 -29.51
CA TYR A 108 -12.16 -42.67 -29.75
C TYR A 108 -11.76 -44.02 -30.34
N LEU A 109 -11.31 -44.03 -31.58
CA LEU A 109 -10.61 -45.18 -32.15
C LEU A 109 -9.23 -45.24 -31.49
N LYS A 110 -8.83 -46.44 -31.05
CA LYS A 110 -7.49 -46.68 -30.51
C LYS A 110 -6.47 -46.33 -31.59
N THR A 111 -5.75 -45.23 -31.40
CA THR A 111 -4.69 -44.81 -32.32
C THR A 111 -3.56 -45.84 -32.23
N PHE A 112 -3.41 -46.66 -33.26
CA PHE A 112 -2.20 -47.46 -33.43
C PHE A 112 -1.08 -46.52 -33.88
N ILE A 113 -0.45 -45.86 -32.90
CA ILE A 113 0.82 -45.19 -33.16
C ILE A 113 1.83 -46.32 -33.41
N ASN A 114 2.30 -46.42 -34.65
CA ASN A 114 3.39 -47.30 -34.98
C ASN A 114 4.62 -46.88 -34.15
N SER A 115 5.19 -47.80 -33.38
CA SER A 115 6.38 -47.54 -32.54
C SER A 115 7.59 -46.98 -33.31
N TYR A 116 7.57 -47.06 -34.65
CA TYR A 116 8.61 -46.51 -35.52
C TYR A 116 8.48 -45.00 -35.82
N THR A 117 7.33 -44.35 -35.56
CA THR A 117 7.14 -42.92 -35.88
C THR A 117 7.56 -41.96 -34.77
N THR A 118 7.99 -42.44 -33.60
CA THR A 118 8.44 -41.56 -32.50
C THR A 118 9.92 -41.16 -32.60
N ARG A 119 10.61 -41.53 -33.69
CA ARG A 119 12.05 -41.26 -33.86
C ARG A 119 12.39 -39.92 -34.52
N PHE A 120 11.41 -39.13 -34.96
CA PHE A 120 11.66 -37.86 -35.66
C PHE A 120 12.33 -36.78 -34.79
N PHE A 121 12.26 -36.89 -33.46
CA PHE A 121 12.85 -35.92 -32.52
C PHE A 121 13.90 -36.54 -31.59
N GLN A 122 14.63 -37.56 -32.02
CA GLN A 122 15.80 -38.00 -31.26
C GLN A 122 17.06 -37.25 -31.74
N PRO A 123 17.92 -36.79 -30.80
CA PRO A 123 19.19 -36.19 -31.17
C PRO A 123 20.07 -37.19 -31.95
N PRO A 124 21.04 -36.71 -32.76
CA PRO A 124 21.93 -37.57 -33.51
C PRO A 124 22.66 -38.53 -32.55
N GLN A 125 22.54 -39.83 -32.82
CA GLN A 125 23.33 -40.85 -32.12
C GLN A 125 24.75 -40.83 -32.72
N LYS A 126 25.77 -40.89 -31.86
CA LYS A 126 27.18 -40.92 -32.26
C LYS A 126 27.62 -42.29 -32.74
#